data_AF-A0A544T487-F1
#
_entry.id   AF-A0A544T487-F1
#
_cell.length_a   1.000
_cell.length_b   1.000
_cell.length_c   1.000
_cell.angle_alpha   90.00
_cell.angle_beta   90.00
_cell.angle_gamma   90.00
#
_symmetry.space_group_name_H-M   'P 1'
#
loop_
_entity.id
_entity.type
_entity.pdbx_description
1 polymer ?
#
loop_
_entity_poly.entity_id
_entity_poly.type
_entity_poly.pdbx_seq_one_letter_code
_entity_poly.pdbx_strand_id
1 'polypeptide(L)'
;YRAGELKNAGKRNTRETSLAKWQACDFANQAADDAVQIHGANGYSDEYPAERYLRNSKAPVIYEGTREIHTVMQAEYVLGYRKDKQLNKMLPAWEVENERRKVSLK
;
A
#
# COMPACT_ATOMS: atom_id res chain seq x y z
N TYR A 1 -4.38 -6.85 -2.65
CA TYR A 1 -5.71 -6.67 -2.01
C TYR A 1 -5.80 -7.02 -0.53
N ARG A 2 -4.94 -7.91 0.00
CA ARG A 2 -4.98 -8.36 1.41
C ARG A 2 -5.18 -7.28 2.48
N ALA A 3 -4.45 -6.16 2.40
CA ALA A 3 -4.59 -5.07 3.37
C ALA A 3 -6.03 -4.50 3.40
N GLY A 4 -6.66 -4.36 2.23
CA GLY A 4 -8.05 -3.91 2.10
C GLY A 4 -9.05 -4.95 2.61
N GLU A 5 -8.84 -6.23 2.33
CA GLU A 5 -9.70 -7.31 2.85
C GLU A 5 -9.72 -7.36 4.38
N LEU A 6 -8.55 -7.24 5.01
CA LEU A 6 -8.44 -7.19 6.47
C LEU A 6 -9.16 -5.96 7.04
N LYS A 7 -9.01 -4.80 6.39
CA LYS A 7 -9.72 -3.57 6.77
C LYS A 7 -11.24 -3.77 6.68
N ASN A 8 -11.73 -4.34 5.58
CA ASN A 8 -13.14 -4.62 5.39
C ASN A 8 -13.68 -5.63 6.42
N ALA A 9 -12.87 -6.59 6.85
CA ALA A 9 -13.23 -7.53 7.92
C ALA A 9 -13.13 -6.92 9.34
N GLY A 10 -12.80 -5.62 9.47
CA GLY A 10 -12.60 -4.98 10.76
C GLY A 10 -11.39 -5.51 11.53
N LYS A 11 -10.40 -6.09 10.82
CA LYS A 11 -9.18 -6.64 11.43
C LYS A 11 -8.05 -5.63 11.35
N ARG A 12 -7.18 -5.63 12.36
CA ARG A 12 -5.93 -4.87 12.31
C ARG A 12 -5.08 -5.34 11.14
N ASN A 13 -4.50 -4.40 10.41
CA ASN A 13 -3.76 -4.66 9.17
C ASN A 13 -2.51 -3.78 9.06
N THR A 14 -1.87 -3.42 10.19
CA THR A 14 -0.75 -2.47 10.24
C THR A 14 0.44 -2.96 9.41
N ARG A 15 0.81 -4.23 9.58
CA ARG A 15 1.92 -4.86 8.84
C ARG A 15 1.61 -4.95 7.34
N GLU A 16 0.41 -5.35 7.00
CA GLU A 16 -0.05 -5.56 5.63
C GLU A 16 -0.20 -4.25 4.87
N THR A 17 -0.68 -3.20 5.53
CA THR A 17 -0.79 -1.86 4.93
C THR A 17 0.59 -1.28 4.62
N SER A 18 1.53 -1.44 5.56
CA SER A 18 2.92 -1.02 5.37
C SER A 18 3.59 -1.75 4.19
N LEU A 19 3.42 -3.08 4.12
CA LEU A 19 3.95 -3.88 3.01
C LEU A 19 3.31 -3.48 1.68
N ALA A 20 1.98 -3.32 1.66
CA ALA A 20 1.23 -2.95 0.46
C ALA A 20 1.64 -1.58 -0.07
N LYS A 21 1.80 -0.58 0.81
CA LYS A 21 2.32 0.74 0.41
C LYS A 21 3.68 0.57 -0.24
N TRP A 22 4.64 -0.02 0.48
CA TRP A 22 6.02 -0.13 0.01
C TRP A 22 6.08 -0.74 -1.39
N GLN A 23 5.49 -1.92 -1.58
CA GLN A 23 5.55 -2.62 -2.86
C GLN A 23 4.84 -1.85 -3.96
N ALA A 24 3.65 -1.28 -3.69
CA ALA A 24 2.91 -0.55 -4.71
C ALA A 24 3.67 0.69 -5.19
N CYS A 25 4.30 1.44 -4.28
CA CYS A 25 5.06 2.64 -4.64
C CYS A 25 6.35 2.29 -5.39
N ASP A 26 7.09 1.27 -4.95
CA ASP A 26 8.34 0.87 -5.58
C ASP A 26 8.10 0.32 -7.00
N PHE A 27 7.08 -0.53 -7.17
CA PHE A 27 6.69 -1.04 -8.48
C PHE A 27 6.08 0.03 -9.39
N ALA A 28 5.31 0.98 -8.86
CA ALA A 28 4.83 2.10 -9.67
C ALA A 28 6.00 2.96 -10.19
N ASN A 29 7.02 3.18 -9.36
CA ASN A 29 8.21 3.92 -9.76
C ASN A 29 9.03 3.16 -10.80
N GLN A 30 9.22 1.85 -10.61
CA GLN A 30 9.92 1.01 -11.58
C GLN A 30 9.17 0.95 -12.92
N ALA A 31 7.85 0.76 -12.91
CA ALA A 31 7.05 0.72 -14.13
C ALA A 31 7.08 2.05 -14.90
N ALA A 32 7.12 3.19 -14.20
CA ALA A 32 7.24 4.49 -14.85
C ALA A 32 8.64 4.70 -15.47
N ASP A 33 9.70 4.25 -14.79
CA ASP A 33 11.07 4.28 -15.29
C ASP A 33 11.23 3.41 -16.54
N ASP A 34 10.73 2.17 -16.49
CA ASP A 34 10.70 1.25 -17.62
C ASP A 34 9.92 1.84 -18.80
N ALA A 35 8.79 2.51 -18.54
CA ALA A 35 8.00 3.17 -19.58
C ALA A 35 8.80 4.27 -20.29
N VAL A 36 9.52 5.13 -19.54
CA VAL A 36 10.40 6.14 -20.13
C VAL A 36 11.49 5.47 -20.98
N GLN A 37 12.12 4.42 -20.48
CA GLN A 37 13.19 3.71 -21.19
C GLN A 37 12.69 3.05 -22.49
N ILE A 38 11.51 2.45 -22.49
CA ILE A 38 10.90 1.83 -23.69
C ILE A 38 10.61 2.88 -24.77
N HIS A 39 10.17 4.08 -24.38
CA HIS A 39 9.80 5.14 -25.33
C HIS A 39 11.00 6.02 -25.75
N GLY A 40 12.19 5.82 -25.16
CA GLY A 40 13.41 6.57 -25.48
C GLY A 40 13.22 8.08 -25.30
N ALA A 41 13.69 8.88 -26.27
CA ALA A 41 13.56 10.34 -26.21
C ALA A 41 12.11 10.82 -26.06
N ASN A 42 11.15 10.10 -26.67
CA ASN A 42 9.73 10.42 -26.55
C ASN A 42 9.19 10.16 -25.14
N GLY A 43 9.81 9.23 -24.39
CA GLY A 43 9.47 8.98 -22.99
C GLY A 43 9.88 10.10 -22.05
N TYR A 44 10.88 10.90 -22.44
CA TYR A 44 11.38 12.05 -21.68
C TYR A 44 10.80 13.40 -22.17
N SER A 45 9.99 13.36 -23.24
CA SER A 45 9.29 14.52 -23.80
C SER A 45 8.00 14.82 -23.03
N ASP A 46 7.67 16.10 -22.86
CA ASP A 46 6.40 16.53 -22.25
C ASP A 46 5.19 16.42 -23.19
N GLU A 47 5.41 16.04 -24.45
CA GLU A 47 4.37 15.70 -25.41
C GLU A 47 3.62 14.40 -25.04
N TYR A 48 4.27 13.51 -24.28
CA TYR A 48 3.72 12.21 -23.86
C TYR A 48 3.73 12.09 -22.33
N PRO A 49 2.77 11.38 -21.73
CA PRO A 49 2.59 11.39 -20.27
C PRO A 49 3.65 10.61 -19.47
N ALA A 50 4.57 9.90 -20.14
CA ALA A 50 5.50 8.97 -19.51
C ALA A 50 6.43 9.66 -18.50
N GLU A 51 7.01 10.81 -18.87
CA GLU A 51 7.81 11.63 -17.96
C GLU A 51 7.04 12.02 -16.70
N ARG A 52 5.73 12.28 -16.82
CA ARG A 52 4.93 12.84 -15.73
C ARG A 52 4.61 11.74 -14.76
N TYR A 53 4.40 10.54 -15.28
CA TYR A 53 4.28 9.34 -14.46
C TYR A 53 5.56 9.08 -13.68
N LEU A 54 6.75 9.23 -14.28
CA LEU A 54 8.02 9.07 -13.57
C LEU A 54 8.21 10.11 -12.45
N ARG A 55 7.88 11.38 -12.72
CA ARG A 55 7.93 12.44 -11.68
C ARG A 55 6.93 12.16 -10.55
N ASN A 56 5.71 11.78 -10.90
CA ASN A 56 4.64 11.52 -9.93
C ASN A 56 4.90 10.24 -9.12
N SER A 57 5.49 9.21 -9.72
CA SER A 57 5.76 7.93 -9.06
C SER A 57 6.83 8.04 -7.99
N LYS A 58 7.71 9.03 -8.08
CA LYS A 58 8.77 9.23 -7.08
C LYS A 58 8.24 9.72 -5.74
N ALA A 59 7.24 10.59 -5.76
CA ALA A 59 6.68 11.20 -4.56
C ALA A 59 6.14 10.18 -3.53
N PRO A 60 5.29 9.20 -3.88
CA PRO A 60 4.72 8.25 -2.92
C PRO A 60 5.75 7.28 -2.32
N VAL A 61 6.95 7.14 -2.93
CA VAL A 61 8.07 6.40 -2.33
C VAL A 61 8.65 7.15 -1.12
N ILE A 62 8.45 8.46 -1.04
CA ILE A 62 9.04 9.35 -0.02
C ILE A 62 8.03 9.71 1.06
N TYR A 63 6.83 10.17 0.68
CA TYR A 63 5.81 10.58 1.66
C TYR A 63 5.01 9.37 2.19
N GLU A 64 4.26 9.57 3.29
CA GLU A 64 3.48 8.51 3.98
C GLU A 64 4.34 7.32 4.48
N GLY A 65 5.64 7.55 4.67
CA GLY A 65 6.63 6.55 5.08
C GLY A 65 7.57 6.18 3.92
N THR A 66 8.87 6.40 4.10
CA THR A 66 9.84 6.03 3.05
C THR A 66 9.91 4.52 2.88
N ARG A 67 10.38 4.07 1.71
CA ARG A 67 10.72 2.67 1.47
C ARG A 67 11.54 2.06 2.61
N GLU A 68 12.57 2.76 3.06
CA GLU A 68 13.48 2.30 4.10
C GLU A 68 12.76 2.14 5.45
N ILE A 69 11.85 3.04 5.80
CA ILE A 69 11.02 2.93 7.01
C ILE A 69 10.09 1.72 6.93
N HIS A 70 9.46 1.48 5.78
CA HIS A 70 8.63 0.29 5.61
C HIS A 70 9.45 -1.00 5.68
N THR A 71 10.65 -1.02 5.10
CA THR A 71 11.60 -2.15 5.21
C THR A 71 11.96 -2.44 6.66
N VAL A 72 12.37 -1.42 7.42
CA VAL A 72 12.70 -1.56 8.84
C VAL A 72 11.49 -2.07 9.62
N MET A 73 10.31 -1.51 9.38
CA MET A 73 9.08 -1.95 10.04
C MET A 73 8.76 -3.44 9.76
N GLN A 74 8.93 -3.91 8.52
CA GLN A 74 8.77 -5.33 8.20
C GLN A 74 9.81 -6.20 8.90
N ALA A 75 11.07 -5.75 8.92
CA ALA A 75 12.16 -6.44 9.61
C ALA A 75 11.87 -6.58 11.12
N GLU A 76 11.42 -5.51 11.78
CA GLU A 76 11.06 -5.55 13.20
C GLU A 76 9.91 -6.52 13.51
N TYR A 77 8.92 -6.66 12.62
CA TYR A 77 7.88 -7.68 12.77
C TYR A 77 8.43 -9.10 12.63
N VAL A 78 9.33 -9.32 11.66
CA VAL A 78 9.95 -10.63 11.42
C VAL A 78 10.87 -11.02 12.58
N LEU A 79 11.65 -10.08 13.09
CA LEU A 79 12.58 -10.27 14.21
C LEU A 79 11.89 -10.25 15.59
N GLY A 80 10.60 -9.95 15.63
CA GLY A 80 9.81 -9.92 16.87
C GLY A 80 10.04 -8.69 17.76
N TYR A 81 10.84 -7.72 17.33
CA TYR A 81 11.06 -6.44 18.02
C TYR A 81 9.82 -5.56 18.03
N ARG A 82 8.98 -5.68 17.00
CA ARG A 82 7.69 -4.99 16.91
C ARG A 82 6.55 -5.96 17.19
N LYS A 83 5.75 -5.63 18.19
CA LYS A 83 4.47 -6.29 18.49
C LYS A 83 3.35 -5.25 18.51
N ASP A 84 2.21 -5.63 17.93
CA ASP A 84 1.05 -4.75 17.87
C ASP A 84 0.42 -4.57 19.25
N LYS A 85 0.28 -3.32 19.70
CA LYS A 85 -0.40 -2.99 20.96
C LYS A 85 -1.90 -3.32 20.88
N GLN A 86 -2.53 -3.72 21.97
CA GLN A 86 -3.99 -3.78 22.07
C GLN A 86 -4.60 -2.41 21.72
N LEU A 87 -5.64 -2.41 20.88
CA LEU A 87 -6.34 -1.19 20.49
C LEU A 87 -7.55 -1.01 21.41
N ASN A 88 -7.80 0.23 21.86
CA ASN A 88 -8.99 0.54 22.67
C ASN A 88 -10.29 0.25 21.91
N LYS A 89 -10.29 0.50 20.60
CA LYS A 89 -11.43 0.24 19.71
C LYS A 89 -10.93 -0.14 18.33
N MET A 90 -11.37 -1.31 17.86
CA MET A 90 -11.15 -1.75 16.49
C MET A 90 -12.12 -1.02 15.55
N LEU A 91 -11.69 -0.67 14.34
CA LEU A 91 -12.60 -0.15 13.32
C LEU A 91 -13.65 -1.21 12.97
N PRO A 92 -14.90 -0.82 12.71
CA PRO A 92 -15.95 -1.77 12.36
C PRO A 92 -15.64 -2.45 11.03
N ALA A 93 -16.14 -3.69 10.88
CA ALA A 93 -16.19 -4.34 9.59
C ALA A 93 -17.15 -3.58 8.64
N TRP A 94 -16.85 -3.64 7.34
CA TRP A 94 -17.66 -3.03 6.29
C TRP A 94 -19.05 -3.66 6.21
N GLU A 95 -20.07 -2.84 5.93
CA GLU A 95 -21.47 -3.05 6.30
C GLU A 95 -22.11 -4.34 5.78
N VAL A 96 -21.69 -4.86 4.63
CA VAL A 96 -22.27 -6.07 4.03
C VAL A 96 -22.09 -7.31 4.92
N GLU A 97 -21.08 -7.38 5.78
CA GLU A 97 -20.97 -8.50 6.71
C GLU A 97 -21.89 -8.37 7.94
N ASN A 98 -22.17 -7.13 8.37
CA ASN A 98 -23.14 -6.86 9.44
C ASN A 98 -24.58 -7.20 9.00
N GLU A 99 -24.91 -7.00 7.72
CA GLU A 99 -26.19 -7.40 7.14
C GLU A 99 -26.27 -8.92 6.94
N ARG A 100 -25.23 -9.56 6.38
CA ARG A 100 -25.18 -11.04 6.21
C ARG A 100 -25.29 -11.80 7.53
N ARG A 101 -24.64 -11.33 8.61
CA ARG A 101 -24.77 -11.95 9.94
C ARG A 101 -26.16 -11.77 10.54
N LYS A 102 -26.84 -10.64 10.31
CA LYS A 102 -28.23 -10.43 10.75
C LYS A 102 -29.22 -11.33 10.01
N VAL A 103 -28.97 -11.65 8.74
CA VAL A 103 -29.81 -12.56 7.94
C VAL A 103 -29.59 -14.02 8.33
N SER A 104 -28.35 -14.42 8.68
CA SER A 104 -28.02 -15.80 9.10
C SER A 104 -28.49 -16.15 10.53
N LEU A 105 -28.81 -15.15 11.36
CA LEU A 105 -29.29 -15.30 12.74
C LEU A 105 -30.83 -15.19 12.87
N LYS A 106 -31.56 -15.17 11.76
CA LYS A 106 -33.02 -15.29 11.69
C LYS A 106 -33.40 -16.62 11.08
#